data_AF-A0A482VGJ5-F1
#
_entry.id   AF-A0A482VGJ5-F1
#
_cell.length_a   1.000
_cell.length_b   1.000
_cell.length_c   1.000
_cell.angle_alpha   90.00
_cell.angle_beta   90.00
_cell.angle_gamma   90.00
#
_symmetry.space_group_name_H-M   'P 1'
#
loop_
_entity.id
_entity.type
_entity.pdbx_description
1 polymer ?
#
loop_
_entity_poly.entity_id
_entity_poly.type
_entity_poly.pdbx_seq_one_letter_code
_entity_poly.pdbx_strand_id
1 'polypeptide(L)'
;RNKVSSVTKEVILAYLDEKQETLSPASLWPHYSMLKSTLKVKENLCIEKFGSIIAYLKQMNIGDHVKKSKVLCREQIEKFLVEAPNETYLFVKVFTLFVVKTNSFSLFYTML
;
A
#
# COMPACT_ATOMS: atom_id res chain seq x y z
N ARG A 1 29.26 -15.21 5.25
CA ARG A 1 28.02 -14.56 5.74
C ARG A 1 28.11 -14.51 7.26
N ASN A 2 28.35 -13.33 7.84
CA ASN A 2 28.53 -13.19 9.29
C ASN A 2 27.18 -13.32 10.01
N LYS A 3 27.14 -14.11 11.08
CA LYS A 3 25.94 -14.30 11.90
C LYS A 3 25.77 -13.07 12.79
N VAL A 4 24.75 -12.26 12.52
CA VAL A 4 24.43 -11.08 13.34
C VAL A 4 23.77 -11.57 14.63
N SER A 5 24.38 -11.29 15.78
CA SER A 5 23.94 -11.73 17.11
C SER A 5 22.99 -10.77 17.81
N SER A 6 22.84 -9.54 17.32
CA SER A 6 21.92 -8.54 17.87
C SER A 6 21.38 -7.60 16.79
N VAL A 7 20.10 -7.27 16.87
CA VAL A 7 19.46 -6.31 15.97
C VAL A 7 19.77 -4.91 16.45
N THR A 8 20.67 -4.20 15.76
CA THR A 8 20.98 -2.79 16.02
C THR A 8 20.39 -1.87 14.95
N LYS A 9 20.40 -0.57 15.22
CA LYS A 9 19.93 0.46 14.29
C LYS A 9 20.67 0.41 12.94
N GLU A 10 21.97 0.16 12.98
CA GLU A 10 22.85 0.10 11.81
C GLU A 10 22.48 -1.09 10.92
N VAL A 11 22.16 -2.24 11.53
CA VAL A 11 21.69 -3.44 10.82
C VAL A 11 20.35 -3.17 10.13
N ILE A 12 19.44 -2.46 10.79
CA ILE A 12 18.13 -2.11 10.20
C ILE A 12 18.31 -1.13 9.03
N LEU A 13 19.18 -0.13 9.18
CA LEU A 13 19.48 0.81 8.09
C LEU A 13 20.11 0.08 6.90
N ALA A 14 21.12 -0.76 7.12
CA ALA A 14 21.73 -1.55 6.04
C ALA A 14 20.72 -2.49 5.34
N TYR A 15 19.79 -3.08 6.10
CA TYR A 15 18.71 -3.88 5.52
C TYR A 15 17.77 -3.03 4.65
N LEU A 16 17.36 -1.85 5.12
CA LEU A 16 16.50 -0.95 4.34
C LEU A 16 17.23 -0.39 3.12
N ASP A 17 18.54 -0.19 3.21
CA ASP A 17 19.43 0.20 2.12
C ASP A 17 19.51 -0.87 1.03
N GLU A 18 19.68 -2.14 1.40
CA GLU A 18 19.60 -3.25 0.44
C GLU A 18 18.19 -3.35 -0.20
N LYS A 19 17.13 -3.05 0.58
CA LYS A 19 15.75 -3.18 0.08
C LYS A 19 15.31 -2.05 -0.83
N GLN A 20 15.83 -0.83 -0.68
CA GLN A 20 15.48 0.26 -1.60
C GLN A 20 15.94 0.01 -3.04
N GLU A 21 17.01 -0.77 -3.26
CA GLU A 21 17.47 -1.10 -4.61
C GLU A 21 16.46 -1.96 -5.38
N THR A 22 15.60 -2.68 -4.67
CA THR A 22 14.62 -3.63 -5.25
C THR A 22 13.17 -3.17 -5.14
N LEU A 23 12.87 -2.25 -4.21
CA LEU A 23 11.51 -1.82 -3.90
C LEU A 23 11.30 -0.36 -4.26
N SER A 24 10.08 -0.02 -4.70
CA SER A 24 9.69 1.38 -4.80
C SER A 24 9.67 2.04 -3.40
N PRO A 25 9.95 3.35 -3.29
CA PRO A 25 9.95 4.03 -1.99
C PRO A 25 8.59 3.93 -1.27
N ALA A 26 7.48 3.95 -1.99
CA ALA A 26 6.14 3.69 -1.47
C ALA A 26 5.97 2.29 -0.86
N SER A 27 6.67 1.28 -1.37
CA SER A 27 6.68 -0.08 -0.83
C SER A 27 7.61 -0.25 0.39
N LEU A 28 8.62 0.61 0.54
CA LEU A 28 9.59 0.53 1.63
C LEU A 28 8.95 0.78 3.01
N TRP A 29 7.96 1.67 3.08
CA TRP A 29 7.20 1.97 4.31
C TRP A 29 6.40 0.78 4.87
N PRO A 30 5.60 0.06 4.05
CA PRO A 30 5.00 -1.21 4.44
C PRO A 30 6.02 -2.25 4.93
N HIS A 31 7.16 -2.39 4.23
CA HIS A 31 8.21 -3.32 4.64
C HIS A 31 8.82 -2.97 6.00
N TYR A 32 9.10 -1.69 6.24
CA TYR A 32 9.51 -1.20 7.55
C TYR A 32 8.45 -1.48 8.63
N SER A 33 7.17 -1.28 8.31
CA SER A 33 6.07 -1.53 9.25
C SER A 33 5.93 -3.02 9.61
N MET A 34 6.12 -3.90 8.63
CA MET A 34 6.16 -5.34 8.86
C MET A 34 7.37 -5.75 9.72
N LEU A 35 8.55 -5.19 9.43
CA LEU A 35 9.76 -5.42 10.21
C LEU A 35 9.58 -4.96 11.66
N LYS A 36 9.04 -3.75 11.86
CA LYS A 36 8.70 -3.18 13.16
C LYS A 36 7.80 -4.10 13.98
N SER A 37 6.70 -4.57 13.39
CA SER A 37 5.77 -5.49 14.07
C SER A 37 6.45 -6.81 14.40
N THR A 38 7.27 -7.35 13.50
CA THR A 38 7.98 -8.62 13.71
C THR A 38 8.99 -8.53 14.84
N LEU A 39 9.80 -7.47 14.88
CA LEU A 39 10.80 -7.25 15.93
C LEU A 39 10.16 -6.98 17.29
N LYS A 40 9.00 -6.31 17.31
CA LYS A 40 8.23 -6.12 18.54
C LYS A 40 7.71 -7.45 19.10
N VAL A 41 7.25 -8.37 18.25
CA VAL A 41 6.70 -9.66 18.69
C VAL A 41 7.79 -10.66 19.06
N LYS A 42 8.85 -10.78 18.24
CA LYS A 42 9.87 -11.82 18.41
C LYS A 42 10.98 -11.46 19.38
N GLU A 43 11.41 -10.20 19.36
CA GLU A 43 12.60 -9.73 20.09
C GLU A 43 12.23 -8.72 21.20
N ASN A 44 10.94 -8.36 21.33
CA ASN A 44 10.46 -7.28 22.20
C ASN A 44 11.20 -5.94 21.98
N LEU A 45 11.69 -5.72 20.75
CA LEU A 45 12.47 -4.53 20.40
C LEU A 45 11.57 -3.46 19.80
N CYS A 46 11.61 -2.27 20.40
CA CYS A 46 10.84 -1.12 19.94
C CYS A 46 11.70 -0.20 19.08
N ILE A 47 11.64 -0.40 17.76
CA ILE A 47 12.43 0.36 16.78
C ILE A 47 11.85 1.75 16.45
N GLU A 48 10.67 2.07 16.97
CA GLU A 48 10.00 3.37 16.78
C GLU A 48 10.81 4.57 17.30
N LYS A 49 11.69 4.34 18.28
CA LYS A 49 12.51 5.39 18.89
C LYS A 49 13.66 5.86 18.00
N PHE A 50 13.95 5.15 16.91
CA PHE A 50 15.04 5.50 16.01
C PHE A 50 14.60 6.55 14.98
N GLY A 51 14.60 7.82 15.41
CA GLY A 51 14.24 8.96 14.54
C GLY A 51 15.05 9.04 13.24
N SER A 52 16.27 8.52 13.22
CA SER A 52 17.10 8.42 12.01
C SER A 52 16.55 7.48 10.95
N ILE A 53 15.92 6.36 11.35
CA ILE A 53 15.30 5.42 10.39
C ILE A 53 14.07 6.08 9.78
N ILE A 54 13.29 6.80 10.59
CA ILE A 54 12.14 7.56 10.12
C ILE A 54 12.58 8.69 9.17
N ALA A 55 13.65 9.41 9.50
CA ALA A 55 14.20 10.46 8.64
C ALA A 55 14.67 9.91 7.29
N TYR A 56 15.36 8.76 7.30
CA TYR A 56 15.77 8.04 6.10
C TYR A 56 14.57 7.63 5.22
N LEU A 57 13.55 6.99 5.80
CA LEU A 57 12.34 6.60 5.08
C LEU A 57 11.57 7.79 4.52
N LYS A 58 11.61 8.94 5.20
CA LYS A 58 11.01 10.18 4.71
C LYS A 58 11.77 10.71 3.50
N GLN A 59 13.11 10.76 3.55
CA GLN A 59 13.95 11.23 2.45
C GLN A 59 13.74 10.40 1.18
N MET A 60 13.61 9.09 1.31
CA MET A 60 13.38 8.20 0.17
C MET A 60 12.02 8.39 -0.49
N ASN A 61 11.03 8.84 0.28
CA ASN A 61 9.68 9.05 -0.22
C ASN A 61 9.47 10.47 -0.80
N ILE A 62 10.50 11.34 -0.79
CA ILE A 62 10.42 12.69 -1.35
C ILE A 62 10.34 12.57 -2.87
N GLY A 63 9.23 13.02 -3.45
CA GLY A 63 9.00 12.98 -4.90
C GLY A 63 8.36 11.68 -5.40
N ASP A 64 8.07 10.73 -4.51
CA ASP A 64 7.41 9.49 -4.91
C ASP A 64 5.95 9.78 -5.23
N HIS A 65 5.62 9.74 -6.52
CA HIS A 65 4.25 9.91 -6.98
C HIS A 65 3.47 8.65 -6.65
N VAL A 66 2.72 8.68 -5.54
CA VAL A 66 1.79 7.61 -5.17
C VAL A 66 1.01 7.18 -6.40
N LYS A 67 1.19 5.93 -6.83
CA LYS A 67 0.50 5.34 -7.97
C LYS A 67 -0.96 5.13 -7.58
N LYS A 68 -1.75 6.19 -7.66
CA LYS A 68 -3.20 6.13 -7.43
C LYS A 68 -3.83 5.31 -8.55
N SER A 69 -4.87 4.56 -8.20
CA SER A 69 -5.71 3.91 -9.21
C SER A 69 -6.23 4.97 -10.18
N LYS A 70 -6.23 4.64 -11.47
CA LYS A 70 -6.78 5.53 -12.50
C LYS A 70 -8.26 5.75 -12.18
N VAL A 71 -8.64 7.01 -12.04
CA VAL A 71 -10.05 7.38 -11.93
C VAL A 71 -10.66 7.27 -13.32
N LEU A 72 -11.72 6.47 -13.45
CA LEU A 72 -12.44 6.34 -14.72
C LEU A 72 -13.22 7.62 -14.97
N CYS A 73 -13.08 8.18 -16.18
CA CYS A 73 -13.91 9.29 -16.62
C CYS A 73 -15.31 8.78 -16.99
N ARG A 74 -16.28 9.70 -17.07
CA ARG A 74 -17.68 9.37 -17.37
C ARG A 74 -17.82 8.58 -18.67
N GLU A 75 -17.09 8.98 -19.71
CA GLU A 75 -17.10 8.34 -21.03
C GLU A 75 -16.58 6.90 -20.95
N GLN A 76 -15.58 6.64 -20.08
CA GLN A 76 -15.04 5.30 -19.89
C GLN A 76 -16.02 4.40 -19.13
N ILE A 77 -16.77 4.97 -18.17
CA ILE A 77 -17.84 4.26 -17.46
C ILE A 77 -18.98 3.92 -18.43
N GLU A 78 -19.43 4.89 -19.22
CA GLU A 78 -20.48 4.70 -20.23
C GLU A 78 -20.07 3.64 -21.26
N LYS A 79 -18.84 3.72 -21.77
CA LYS A 79 -18.27 2.71 -22.66
C LYS A 79 -18.30 1.31 -22.04
N PHE A 80 -17.88 1.18 -20.78
CA PHE A 80 -17.94 -0.09 -20.06
C PHE A 80 -19.37 -0.62 -19.91
N LEU A 81 -20.32 0.25 -19.55
CA LEU A 81 -21.73 -0.12 -19.37
C LEU A 81 -22.39 -0.59 -20.67
N VAL A 82 -22.01 -0.03 -21.81
CA VAL A 82 -22.58 -0.37 -23.12
C VAL A 82 -21.88 -1.59 -23.73
N GLU A 83 -20.55 -1.58 -23.79
CA GLU A 83 -19.79 -2.53 -24.61
C GLU A 83 -19.43 -3.84 -23.88
N ALA A 84 -19.33 -3.84 -22.55
CA ALA A 84 -18.90 -5.05 -21.83
C ALA A 84 -20.00 -6.15 -21.87
N PRO A 85 -19.65 -7.45 -21.96
CA PRO A 85 -20.65 -8.53 -21.97
C PRO A 85 -21.41 -8.62 -20.64
N ASN A 86 -22.74 -8.71 -20.69
CA ASN A 86 -23.55 -8.82 -19.48
C ASN A 86 -23.34 -10.15 -18.74
N GLU A 87 -23.16 -11.25 -19.46
CA GLU A 87 -22.96 -12.58 -18.85
C GLU A 87 -21.80 -12.62 -17.85
N THR A 88 -20.75 -11.82 -18.09
CA THR A 88 -19.57 -11.74 -17.22
C THR A 88 -19.62 -10.56 -16.25
N TYR A 89 -20.18 -9.41 -16.67
CA TYR A 89 -20.04 -8.15 -15.94
C TYR A 89 -21.36 -7.56 -15.42
N LEU A 90 -22.49 -8.29 -15.49
CA LEU A 90 -23.80 -7.78 -15.08
C LEU A 90 -23.77 -7.18 -13.66
N PHE A 91 -23.20 -7.92 -12.70
CA PHE A 91 -23.09 -7.45 -11.32
C PHE A 91 -22.27 -6.16 -11.22
N VAL A 92 -21.11 -6.10 -11.89
CA VAL A 92 -20.21 -4.94 -11.87
C VAL A 92 -20.86 -3.72 -12.52
N LYS A 93 -21.62 -3.90 -13.61
CA LYS A 93 -22.37 -2.83 -14.27
C LYS A 93 -23.46 -2.26 -13.35
N VAL A 94 -24.26 -3.14 -12.74
CA VAL A 94 -25.31 -2.74 -11.79
C VAL A 94 -24.69 -2.02 -10.60
N PHE A 95 -23.63 -2.56 -10.02
CA PHE A 95 -22.90 -1.93 -8.91
C PHE A 95 -22.37 -0.55 -9.28
N THR A 96 -21.76 -0.41 -10.46
CA THR A 96 -21.24 0.87 -10.96
C THR A 96 -22.36 1.92 -11.04
N LEU A 97 -23.54 1.54 -11.54
CA LEU A 97 -24.71 2.42 -11.59
C LEU A 97 -25.20 2.84 -10.20
N PHE A 98 -25.24 1.91 -9.25
CA PHE A 98 -25.62 2.20 -7.87
C PHE A 98 -24.66 3.19 -7.21
N VAL A 99 -23.35 2.94 -7.29
CA VAL A 99 -22.31 3.80 -6.68
C VAL A 99 -22.35 5.22 -7.27
N VAL A 100 -22.47 5.34 -8.59
CA VAL A 100 -22.56 6.65 -9.26
C VAL A 100 -23.83 7.40 -8.86
N LYS A 101 -24.96 6.70 -8.67
CA LYS A 101 -26.24 7.32 -8.34
C LYS A 101 -26.38 7.72 -6.87
N THR A 102 -25.85 6.93 -5.94
CA THR A 102 -25.99 7.20 -4.50
C THR A 102 -24.86 8.04 -3.93
N ASN A 103 -23.74 8.21 -4.66
CA ASN A 103 -22.51 8.88 -4.20
C ASN A 103 -22.03 8.38 -2.82
N SER A 104 -22.50 7.20 -2.39
CA SER A 104 -22.32 6.68 -1.05
C SER A 104 -21.93 5.22 -1.14
N PHE A 105 -20.63 4.99 -1.05
CA PHE A 105 -20.01 3.67 -1.00
C PHE A 105 -20.35 2.92 0.29
N SER A 106 -20.79 3.65 1.34
CA SER A 106 -21.06 3.11 2.67
C SER A 106 -22.21 2.12 2.73
N LEU A 107 -23.15 2.17 1.78
CA LEU A 107 -24.32 1.28 1.77
C LEU A 107 -23.99 -0.15 1.32
N PHE A 108 -22.81 -0.37 0.71
CA PHE A 108 -22.41 -1.69 0.24
C PHE A 108 -21.82 -2.56 1.35
N TYR A 109 -21.09 -1.96 2.29
CA TYR A 109 -20.50 -2.69 3.44
C TYR A 109 -21.54 -3.30 4.38
N THR A 110 -22.78 -2.79 4.36
CA THR A 110 -23.89 -3.29 5.18
C THR A 110 -24.70 -4.39 4.50
N MET A 111 -24.47 -4.68 3.21
CA MET A 111 -25.17 -5.73 2.46
C MET A 111 -24.34 -6.99 2.23
N LEU A 112 -23.07 -7.00 2.66
CA LEU A 112 -22.18 -8.16 2.73
C LEU A 112 -22.06 -8.63 4.18
#